data_AF-A0A238V9R9-F1
#
_entry.id   AF-A0A238V9R9-F1
#
_cell.length_a   1.000
_cell.length_b   1.000
_cell.length_c   1.000
_cell.angle_alpha   90.00
_cell.angle_beta   90.00
_cell.angle_gamma   90.00
#
_symmetry.space_group_name_H-M   'P 1'
#
loop_
_entity.id
_entity.type
_entity.pdbx_description
1 polymer ?
#
loop_
_entity_poly.entity_id
_entity_poly.type
_entity_poly.pdbx_seq_one_letter_code
_entity_poly.pdbx_strand_id
1 'polypeptide(L)'
;MPAEDGSPTDGDRTDGESEDAGDHPIAGTALLKAGALASVPLARLPSLLAEVQADLAPRLDSYRRRYECIDADDEREAFLVEPDHWDVVGDRLGFSERERSAVKRSHEATVERIGSTTDRREEYDIALEIRTGVVIGVPTGTDRGRDPEDDTEHDTH
;
A
#
# COMPACT_ATOMS: atom_id res chain seq x y z
N MET A 1 -31.59 37.14 34.45
CA MET A 1 -31.28 37.23 33.00
C MET A 1 -32.05 36.11 32.31
N PRO A 2 -32.81 36.42 31.24
CA PRO A 2 -33.74 35.52 30.56
C PRO A 2 -33.06 34.55 29.57
N ALA A 3 -33.87 33.62 29.07
CA ALA A 3 -33.58 32.55 28.11
C ALA A 3 -33.60 33.02 26.64
N GLU A 4 -32.84 32.32 25.80
CA GLU A 4 -33.04 32.08 24.34
C GLU A 4 -32.36 30.70 24.10
N ASP A 5 -33.09 29.58 24.01
CA ASP A 5 -33.74 28.98 22.83
C ASP A 5 -32.81 28.72 21.61
N GLY A 6 -32.72 27.46 21.21
CA GLY A 6 -31.88 26.99 20.10
C GLY A 6 -31.62 25.47 20.12
N SER A 7 -32.67 24.66 19.98
CA SER A 7 -32.60 23.34 19.32
C SER A 7 -33.25 23.51 17.93
N PRO A 8 -32.92 22.76 16.84
CA PRO A 8 -32.76 21.30 16.88
C PRO A 8 -31.89 20.64 15.74
N THR A 9 -31.87 19.30 15.80
CA THR A 9 -31.77 18.26 14.74
C THR A 9 -30.65 18.20 13.67
N ASP A 10 -30.17 16.96 13.58
CA ASP A 10 -29.86 16.15 12.39
C ASP A 10 -28.72 16.52 11.46
N GLY A 11 -27.75 15.60 11.44
CA GLY A 11 -26.64 15.57 10.52
C GLY A 11 -25.83 14.32 10.78
N ASP A 12 -26.49 13.17 10.75
CA ASP A 12 -25.84 11.94 10.32
C ASP A 12 -25.09 12.24 9.02
N ARG A 13 -23.76 12.24 9.10
CA ARG A 13 -22.92 11.70 8.05
C ARG A 13 -21.94 10.76 8.72
N THR A 14 -22.43 9.54 8.91
CA THR A 14 -21.86 8.42 8.19
C THR A 14 -21.12 8.88 6.91
N ASP A 15 -19.82 9.14 7.01
CA ASP A 15 -18.91 8.81 5.91
C ASP A 15 -18.37 7.41 6.21
N GLY A 16 -19.31 6.47 6.21
CA GLY A 16 -19.04 5.10 5.81
C GLY A 16 -19.10 5.07 4.29
N GLU A 17 -18.03 5.52 3.64
CA GLU A 17 -17.61 5.01 2.34
C GLU A 17 -16.22 4.42 2.53
N SER A 18 -16.20 3.30 3.28
CA SER A 18 -15.30 2.21 2.94
C SER A 18 -15.85 1.57 1.67
N GLU A 19 -15.43 2.07 0.52
CA GLU A 19 -15.68 1.38 -0.75
C GLU A 19 -14.37 1.30 -1.53
N ASP A 20 -13.64 0.22 -1.22
CA ASP A 20 -12.89 -0.55 -2.21
C ASP A 20 -11.79 0.22 -2.96
N ALA A 21 -10.91 0.89 -2.22
CA ALA A 21 -9.52 1.02 -2.68
C ALA A 21 -8.85 -0.35 -2.44
N GLY A 22 -9.12 -1.29 -3.35
CA GLY A 22 -8.75 -2.71 -3.22
C GLY A 22 -7.39 -2.90 -2.53
N ASP A 23 -7.44 -3.58 -1.39
CA ASP A 23 -6.37 -4.29 -0.69
C ASP A 23 -4.95 -3.90 -1.12
N HIS A 24 -4.56 -2.65 -0.86
CA HIS A 24 -3.22 -2.20 -1.16
C HIS A 24 -2.56 -1.55 0.07
N PRO A 25 -1.39 -2.05 0.51
CA PRO A 25 -0.75 -1.64 1.78
C PRO A 25 -0.32 -0.16 1.82
N ILE A 26 -0.49 0.55 0.72
CA ILE A 26 -0.31 1.99 0.57
C ILE A 26 -1.71 2.59 0.42
N ALA A 27 -2.36 3.01 1.51
CA ALA A 27 -3.70 3.60 1.45
C ALA A 27 -3.77 5.07 1.92
N GLY A 28 -4.48 5.89 1.13
CA GLY A 28 -4.99 7.22 1.46
C GLY A 28 -4.07 8.40 1.14
N THR A 29 -3.47 9.00 2.16
CA THR A 29 -2.71 10.26 2.02
C THR A 29 -1.35 10.11 1.33
N ALA A 30 -0.75 8.92 1.38
CA ALA A 30 0.47 8.60 0.63
C ALA A 30 0.22 8.63 -0.90
N LEU A 31 -0.90 8.06 -1.35
CA LEU A 31 -1.32 8.10 -2.75
C LEU A 31 -1.57 9.54 -3.24
N LEU A 32 -2.28 10.34 -2.44
CA LEU A 32 -2.60 11.73 -2.80
C LEU A 32 -1.35 12.59 -2.99
N LYS A 33 -0.38 12.51 -2.07
CA LYS A 33 0.89 13.24 -2.19
C LYS A 33 1.71 12.76 -3.40
N ALA A 34 1.79 11.45 -3.61
CA ALA A 34 2.57 10.88 -4.70
C ALA A 34 2.01 11.22 -6.09
N GLY A 35 0.68 11.10 -6.29
CA GLY A 35 0.05 11.44 -7.56
C GLY A 35 0.16 12.93 -7.91
N ALA A 36 -0.03 13.81 -6.91
CA ALA A 36 0.11 15.25 -7.09
C ALA A 36 1.56 15.66 -7.45
N LEU A 37 2.56 15.09 -6.77
CA LEU A 37 3.99 15.39 -7.02
C LEU A 37 4.49 14.82 -8.35
N ALA A 38 3.96 13.67 -8.79
CA ALA A 38 4.38 13.02 -10.02
C ALA A 38 3.62 13.49 -11.28
N SER A 39 2.56 14.33 -11.12
CA SER A 39 1.63 14.68 -12.21
C SER A 39 1.06 13.45 -12.93
N VAL A 40 0.84 12.35 -12.18
CA VAL A 40 0.17 11.15 -12.65
C VAL A 40 -1.27 11.20 -12.14
N PRO A 41 -2.28 10.85 -12.97
CA PRO A 41 -3.66 10.78 -12.51
C PRO A 41 -3.77 9.87 -11.29
N LEU A 42 -4.39 10.37 -10.21
CA LEU A 42 -4.61 9.60 -8.98
C LEU A 42 -5.38 8.29 -9.23
N ALA A 43 -6.17 8.23 -10.30
CA ALA A 43 -6.87 7.02 -10.74
C ALA A 43 -5.94 5.93 -11.33
N ARG A 44 -4.75 6.29 -11.83
CA ARG A 44 -3.77 5.37 -12.41
C ARG A 44 -2.82 4.77 -11.36
N LEU A 45 -2.61 5.49 -10.26
CA LEU A 45 -1.65 5.11 -9.24
C LEU A 45 -2.00 3.76 -8.55
N PRO A 46 -3.27 3.49 -8.14
CA PRO A 46 -3.64 2.19 -7.60
C PRO A 46 -3.33 1.01 -8.53
N SER A 47 -3.58 1.16 -9.84
CA SER A 47 -3.28 0.11 -10.82
C SER A 47 -1.78 -0.16 -10.94
N LEU A 48 -0.96 0.90 -11.02
CA LEU A 48 0.51 0.76 -11.07
C LEU A 48 1.05 0.06 -9.81
N LEU A 49 0.50 0.43 -8.66
CA LEU A 49 0.85 -0.18 -7.37
C LEU A 49 0.43 -1.66 -7.31
N ALA A 50 -0.74 -2.03 -7.82
CA ALA A 50 -1.17 -3.41 -7.93
C ALA A 50 -0.26 -4.23 -8.87
N GLU A 51 0.16 -3.66 -10.01
CA GLU A 51 1.12 -4.29 -10.94
C GLU A 51 2.48 -4.54 -10.27
N VAL A 52 2.98 -3.55 -9.51
CA VAL A 52 4.22 -3.68 -8.73
C VAL A 52 4.09 -4.76 -7.67
N GLN A 53 2.99 -4.78 -6.93
CA GLN A 53 2.75 -5.79 -5.91
C GLN A 53 2.67 -7.20 -6.51
N ALA A 54 2.02 -7.38 -7.67
CA ALA A 54 1.99 -8.66 -8.37
C ALA A 54 3.40 -9.15 -8.80
N ASP A 55 4.30 -8.23 -9.11
CA ASP A 55 5.68 -8.54 -9.51
C ASP A 55 6.64 -8.71 -8.30
N LEU A 56 6.38 -8.02 -7.18
CA LEU A 56 7.23 -8.06 -6.00
C LEU A 56 6.83 -9.14 -4.99
N ALA A 57 5.53 -9.44 -4.83
CA ALA A 57 5.06 -10.43 -3.86
C ALA A 57 5.68 -11.83 -4.06
N PRO A 58 5.82 -12.37 -5.29
CA PRO A 58 6.52 -13.65 -5.49
C PRO A 58 8.01 -13.61 -5.15
N ARG A 59 8.59 -12.41 -5.02
CA ARG A 59 10.01 -12.19 -4.72
C ARG A 59 10.27 -11.85 -3.26
N LEU A 60 9.24 -11.77 -2.42
CA LEU A 60 9.34 -11.37 -1.02
C LEU A 60 10.45 -12.11 -0.25
N ASP A 61 10.53 -13.44 -0.38
CA ASP A 61 11.58 -14.22 0.30
C ASP A 61 13.00 -13.90 -0.19
N SER A 62 13.13 -13.41 -1.42
CA SER A 62 14.41 -12.93 -1.93
C SER A 62 14.76 -11.57 -1.35
N TYR A 63 13.77 -10.69 -1.13
CA TYR A 63 13.99 -9.40 -0.48
C TYR A 63 14.39 -9.57 0.98
N ARG A 64 13.70 -10.44 1.73
CA ARG A 64 14.05 -10.79 3.13
C ARG A 64 15.49 -11.25 3.30
N ARG A 65 16.06 -11.93 2.30
CA ARG A 65 17.45 -12.42 2.33
C ARG A 65 18.48 -11.41 1.84
N ARG A 66 18.09 -10.51 0.93
CA ARG A 66 19.02 -9.63 0.20
C ARG A 66 19.07 -8.23 0.79
N TYR A 67 17.97 -7.76 1.37
CA TYR A 67 17.78 -6.39 1.80
C TYR A 67 17.49 -6.30 3.29
N GLU A 68 17.75 -5.13 3.84
CA GLU A 68 17.44 -4.81 5.22
C GLU A 68 15.93 -4.58 5.36
N CYS A 69 15.27 -5.45 6.11
CA CYS A 69 13.88 -5.29 6.51
C CYS A 69 13.81 -4.35 7.71
N ILE A 70 13.14 -3.21 7.53
CA ILE A 70 13.02 -2.17 8.57
C ILE A 70 11.73 -2.29 9.38
N ASP A 71 10.70 -2.91 8.78
CA ASP A 71 9.42 -3.13 9.41
C ASP A 71 8.73 -4.35 8.79
N ALA A 72 8.08 -5.16 9.62
CA ALA A 72 7.37 -6.37 9.21
C ALA A 72 6.13 -6.52 10.09
N ASP A 73 4.96 -6.55 9.44
CA ASP A 73 3.66 -6.78 10.06
C ASP A 73 2.91 -7.91 9.33
N ASP A 74 1.72 -8.27 9.84
CA ASP A 74 0.91 -9.36 9.27
C ASP A 74 0.33 -9.04 7.87
N GLU A 75 0.37 -7.78 7.43
CA GLU A 75 -0.17 -7.30 6.16
C GLU A 75 0.94 -6.91 5.15
N ARG A 76 2.10 -6.46 5.62
CA ARG A 76 3.20 -5.98 4.77
C ARG A 76 4.58 -6.03 5.42
N GLU A 77 5.61 -5.99 4.57
CA GLU A 77 7.00 -5.80 4.96
C GLU A 77 7.63 -4.64 4.20
N ALA A 78 8.37 -3.80 4.93
CA ALA A 78 9.12 -2.67 4.40
C ALA A 78 10.63 -2.96 4.40
N PHE A 79 11.27 -2.64 3.28
CA PHE A 79 12.68 -2.87 3.01
C PHE A 79 13.37 -1.60 2.53
N LEU A 80 14.65 -1.46 2.88
CA LEU A 80 15.54 -0.47 2.31
C LEU A 80 16.39 -1.10 1.20
N VAL A 81 16.31 -0.53 0.00
CA VAL A 81 17.03 -1.03 -1.18
C VAL A 81 17.86 0.07 -1.84
N GLU A 82 18.67 -0.34 -2.81
CA GLU A 82 19.51 0.56 -3.62
C GLU A 82 18.65 1.57 -4.40
N PRO A 83 19.09 2.83 -4.59
CA PRO A 83 18.26 3.88 -5.22
C PRO A 83 17.85 3.56 -6.67
N ASP A 84 18.68 2.81 -7.40
CA ASP A 84 18.44 2.39 -8.79
C ASP A 84 17.42 1.23 -8.90
N HIS A 85 16.90 0.73 -7.77
CA HIS A 85 15.98 -0.39 -7.74
C HIS A 85 14.71 -0.15 -8.58
N TRP A 86 14.15 1.06 -8.48
CA TRP A 86 12.92 1.42 -9.20
C TRP A 86 13.11 1.54 -10.70
N ASP A 87 14.33 1.76 -11.18
CA ASP A 87 14.64 1.71 -12.61
C ASP A 87 14.51 0.29 -13.12
N VAL A 88 15.09 -0.68 -12.40
CA VAL A 88 15.00 -2.11 -12.75
C VAL A 88 13.56 -2.63 -12.70
N VAL A 89 12.78 -2.23 -11.69
CA VAL A 89 11.37 -2.61 -11.57
C VAL A 89 10.54 -1.96 -12.69
N GLY A 90 10.74 -0.66 -12.91
CA GLY A 90 9.99 0.07 -13.94
C GLY A 90 10.30 -0.39 -15.35
N ASP A 91 11.55 -0.71 -15.67
CA ASP A 91 11.92 -1.26 -16.98
C ASP A 91 11.25 -2.63 -17.22
N ARG A 92 11.17 -3.46 -16.17
CA ARG A 92 10.49 -4.76 -16.24
C ARG A 92 8.99 -4.63 -16.45
N LEU A 93 8.35 -3.64 -15.83
CA LEU A 93 6.91 -3.39 -15.92
C LEU A 93 6.52 -2.46 -17.08
N GLY A 94 7.50 -1.92 -17.82
CA GLY A 94 7.25 -0.99 -18.92
C GLY A 94 6.77 0.40 -18.47
N PHE A 95 7.08 0.80 -17.23
CA PHE A 95 6.68 2.08 -16.68
C PHE A 95 7.52 3.23 -17.26
N SER A 96 6.84 4.35 -17.52
CA SER A 96 7.51 5.62 -17.79
C SER A 96 8.24 6.14 -16.55
N GLU A 97 9.16 7.09 -16.73
CA GLU A 97 9.87 7.76 -15.64
C GLU A 97 8.90 8.39 -14.61
N ARG A 98 7.77 8.94 -15.08
CA ARG A 98 6.75 9.54 -14.22
C ARG A 98 6.02 8.49 -13.38
N GLU A 99 5.65 7.37 -13.99
CA GLU A 99 4.98 6.26 -13.29
C GLU A 99 5.92 5.63 -12.27
N ARG A 100 7.19 5.39 -12.63
CA ARG A 100 8.24 4.96 -11.70
C ARG A 100 8.39 5.90 -10.52
N SER A 101 8.49 7.20 -10.79
CA SER A 101 8.61 8.22 -9.74
C SER A 101 7.39 8.24 -8.82
N ALA A 102 6.18 8.11 -9.37
CA ALA A 102 4.94 8.05 -8.58
C ALA A 102 4.91 6.81 -7.66
N VAL A 103 5.28 5.63 -8.19
CA VAL A 103 5.37 4.39 -7.43
C VAL A 103 6.42 4.53 -6.33
N LYS A 104 7.66 4.90 -6.68
CA LYS A 104 8.75 5.13 -5.72
C LYS A 104 8.31 6.01 -4.56
N ARG A 105 7.74 7.18 -4.87
CA ARG A 105 7.25 8.14 -3.87
C ARG A 105 6.15 7.56 -2.99
N SER A 106 5.30 6.71 -3.53
CA SER A 106 4.21 6.06 -2.78
C SER A 106 4.77 5.08 -1.75
N HIS A 107 5.77 4.28 -2.12
CA HIS A 107 6.44 3.37 -1.18
C HIS A 107 7.24 4.13 -0.13
N GLU A 108 8.00 5.16 -0.52
CA GLU A 108 8.74 6.02 0.42
C GLU A 108 7.80 6.71 1.42
N ALA A 109 6.69 7.27 0.96
CA ALA A 109 5.68 7.89 1.83
C ALA A 109 5.07 6.90 2.83
N THR A 110 5.01 5.61 2.47
CA THR A 110 4.56 4.56 3.39
C THR A 110 5.62 4.26 4.43
N VAL A 111 6.89 4.18 4.05
CA VAL A 111 8.01 4.03 4.99
C VAL A 111 8.11 5.21 5.96
N GLU A 112 7.98 6.45 5.47
CA GLU A 112 7.94 7.65 6.32
C GLU A 112 6.79 7.58 7.34
N ARG A 113 5.62 7.10 6.92
CA ARG A 113 4.47 6.89 7.81
C ARG A 113 4.76 5.84 8.87
N ILE A 114 5.33 4.69 8.50
CA ILE A 114 5.71 3.62 9.45
C ILE A 114 6.67 4.20 10.49
N GLY A 115 7.73 4.90 10.06
CA GLY A 115 8.70 5.52 10.97
C GLY A 115 8.06 6.53 11.92
N SER A 116 7.05 7.27 11.45
CA SER A 116 6.28 8.18 12.29
C SER A 116 5.43 7.45 13.34
N THR A 117 4.91 6.27 13.02
CA THR A 117 4.11 5.45 13.95
C THR A 117 4.96 4.65 14.93
N THR A 118 6.20 4.32 14.57
CA THR A 118 7.13 3.53 15.40
C THR A 118 8.19 4.37 16.13
N ASP A 119 8.03 5.69 16.19
CA ASP A 119 9.02 6.64 16.76
C ASP A 119 10.44 6.53 16.12
N ARG A 120 10.54 6.06 14.87
CA ARG A 120 11.79 5.93 14.09
C ARG A 120 11.88 6.86 12.89
N ARG A 121 11.04 7.90 12.87
CA ARG A 121 10.92 8.83 11.74
C ARG A 121 12.28 9.38 11.28
N GLU A 122 13.11 9.88 12.20
CA GLU A 122 14.38 10.51 11.85
C GLU A 122 15.38 9.52 11.24
N GLU A 123 15.41 8.28 11.74
CA GLU A 123 16.24 7.21 11.18
C GLU A 123 15.83 6.88 9.74
N TYR A 124 14.53 6.77 9.48
CA TYR A 124 14.03 6.46 8.15
C TYR A 124 14.19 7.63 7.18
N ASP A 125 13.97 8.87 7.64
CA ASP A 125 14.22 10.08 6.84
C ASP A 125 15.69 10.09 6.36
N ILE A 126 16.66 9.84 7.25
CA ILE A 126 18.10 9.77 6.91
C ILE A 126 18.39 8.60 5.96
N ALA A 127 17.81 7.42 6.22
CA ALA A 127 18.03 6.25 5.37
C ALA A 127 17.53 6.49 3.93
N LEU A 128 16.39 7.16 3.77
CA LEU A 128 15.79 7.50 2.47
C LEU A 128 16.56 8.58 1.70
N GLU A 129 17.50 9.30 2.33
CA GLU A 129 18.38 10.23 1.59
C GLU A 129 19.37 9.49 0.67
N ILE A 130 19.71 8.24 0.99
CA ILE A 130 20.72 7.45 0.27
C ILE A 130 20.18 6.13 -0.30
N ARG A 131 18.97 5.73 0.11
CA ARG A 131 18.30 4.50 -0.30
C ARG A 131 16.86 4.82 -0.68
N THR A 132 16.15 3.82 -1.18
CA THR A 132 14.71 3.94 -1.42
C THR A 132 13.95 2.87 -0.65
N GLY A 133 12.73 3.22 -0.22
CA GLY A 133 11.83 2.32 0.48
C GLY A 133 11.04 1.46 -0.51
N VAL A 134 10.95 0.16 -0.23
CA VAL A 134 10.06 -0.76 -0.92
C VAL A 134 9.15 -1.40 0.13
N VAL A 135 7.87 -1.45 -0.16
CA VAL A 135 6.85 -2.06 0.71
C VAL A 135 6.19 -3.16 -0.09
N ILE A 136 6.20 -4.38 0.43
CA ILE A 136 5.63 -5.55 -0.23
C ILE A 136 4.55 -6.09 0.70
N GLY A 137 3.31 -6.19 0.22
CA GLY A 137 2.24 -6.82 0.98
C GLY A 137 2.55 -8.31 1.15
N VAL A 138 2.37 -8.82 2.37
CA VAL A 138 2.45 -10.26 2.61
C VAL A 138 1.07 -10.86 2.34
N PRO A 139 0.97 -11.99 1.62
CA PRO A 139 -0.28 -12.71 1.57
C PRO A 139 -0.58 -13.16 2.99
N THR A 140 -1.54 -12.49 3.65
CA THR A 140 -2.15 -13.05 4.86
C THR A 140 -2.59 -14.45 4.48
N GLY A 141 -2.29 -15.45 5.29
CA GLY A 141 -2.57 -16.86 4.98
C GLY A 141 -4.06 -17.23 4.91
N THR A 142 -4.95 -16.31 4.51
CA THR A 142 -6.40 -16.43 4.57
C THR A 142 -7.06 -16.72 3.21
N ASP A 143 -6.32 -16.95 2.13
CA ASP A 143 -6.85 -17.66 0.95
C ASP A 143 -6.53 -19.18 1.01
N ARG A 144 -6.84 -19.79 2.16
CA ARG A 144 -7.09 -21.24 2.25
C ARG A 144 -8.52 -21.44 2.72
N GLY A 145 -9.42 -21.69 1.77
CA GLY A 145 -10.74 -22.24 2.09
C GLY A 145 -11.91 -21.49 1.48
N ARG A 146 -11.91 -21.29 0.16
CA ARG A 146 -13.16 -21.49 -0.58
C ARG A 146 -12.99 -22.75 -1.42
N ASP A 147 -13.05 -23.90 -0.75
CA ASP A 147 -13.51 -25.11 -1.41
C ASP A 147 -14.95 -24.81 -1.86
N PRO A 148 -15.26 -24.71 -3.17
CA PRO A 148 -16.64 -24.83 -3.59
C PRO A 148 -17.09 -26.22 -3.16
N GLU A 149 -18.15 -26.25 -2.36
CA GLU A 149 -18.90 -27.44 -2.00
C GLU A 149 -19.14 -28.26 -3.28
N ASP A 150 -18.43 -29.38 -3.42
CA ASP A 150 -18.82 -30.42 -4.38
C ASP A 150 -19.99 -31.18 -3.74
N ASP A 151 -21.13 -30.49 -3.75
CA ASP A 151 -22.45 -31.10 -3.75
C ASP A 151 -22.56 -31.96 -5.01
N THR A 152 -22.06 -33.19 -4.92
CA THR A 152 -22.53 -34.28 -5.79
C THR A 152 -23.14 -35.37 -4.91
N GLU A 153 -24.24 -35.03 -4.24
CA GLU A 153 -25.31 -36.01 -4.01
C GLU A 153 -25.95 -36.32 -5.37
N HIS A 154 -25.50 -37.40 -6.00
CA HIS A 154 -26.29 -38.07 -7.03
C HIS A 154 -25.92 -39.55 -7.10
N ASP A 155 -26.35 -40.33 -6.11
CA ASP A 155 -26.61 -41.75 -6.36
C ASP A 155 -28.13 -42.00 -6.23
N THR A 156 -28.74 -41.90 -7.40
CA THR A 156 -30.05 -42.44 -7.71
C THR A 156 -29.83 -43.87 -8.20
N HIS A 157 -30.19 -44.89 -7.41
CA HIS A 157 -31.04 -46.04 -7.81
C HIS A 157 -30.91 -47.23 -6.87
#